data_AF-A0A2N9M3H6-F1
#
_entry.id   AF-A0A2N9M3H6-F1
#
_cell.length_a   1.000
_cell.length_b   1.000
_cell.length_c   1.000
_cell.angle_alpha   90.00
_cell.angle_beta   90.00
_cell.angle_gamma   90.00
#
_symmetry.space_group_name_H-M   'P 1'
#
loop_
_entity.id
_entity.type
_entity.pdbx_description
1 polymer ?
#
loop_
_entity_poly.entity_id
_entity_poly.type
_entity_poly.pdbx_seq_one_letter_code
_entity_poly.pdbx_strand_id
1 'polypeptide(L)'
;MSTQTQEKGAPATGVWTALRELPSNVWSSVFRNPVPSTDLERASTSFTNFFLHIHPVKVNRHTLKPSYTLGLGLMSTFLFFILVTTGILLMFYYVPSTTQAYDRMLDLRGTVAFGIFLRNMHRWSAHGMVAVVFLHMCRVFLTGAYKKPREFNWVIGVLLLLVTLFLSFTGYLLPWDQLAFWAITVGTSIAGYAPLIGKQMQFVLLGDTTVGQEALLRFYVLHVAVLPAVLVTLVGVHFWRIRKDGGLSRPESAAAGDRSLTGAAPIGPSRDRKGAVRVYGLQGFVRGPFTKVGNTSEDSVFSWPNLLMAELFVFVLTVSVILVVSLLFNAPLEQPVNVMHPPNPAKAPWYFLGLQEMVSYSAFWGGIGIPGLMAALLLAVPYIDRSPGGVGRWFARERLLANTLFLTMVTLNVIFIIIGTFFRGPNWTFVSPF
;
A
#
# COMPACT_ATOMS: atom_id res chain seq x y z
N MET A 1 -22.18 63.83 -47.52
CA MET A 1 -20.98 63.04 -47.85
C MET A 1 -20.93 61.84 -46.90
N SER A 2 -20.71 60.67 -47.48
CA SER A 2 -20.97 59.32 -46.98
C SER A 2 -20.34 58.93 -45.64
N THR A 3 -21.16 58.27 -44.83
CA THR A 3 -20.82 57.29 -43.80
C THR A 3 -19.89 56.20 -44.36
N GLN A 4 -18.73 55.99 -43.72
CA GLN A 4 -17.97 54.74 -43.82
C GLN A 4 -17.81 54.16 -42.41
N THR A 5 -18.71 53.25 -42.07
CA THR A 5 -18.54 52.25 -41.02
C THR A 5 -17.47 51.26 -41.48
N GLN A 6 -16.28 51.32 -40.89
CA GLN A 6 -15.34 50.20 -40.91
C GLN A 6 -15.89 49.08 -40.04
N GLU A 7 -16.55 48.10 -40.65
CA GLU A 7 -16.71 46.77 -40.07
C GLU A 7 -15.31 46.16 -39.88
N LYS A 8 -14.85 46.10 -38.62
CA LYS A 8 -13.79 45.16 -38.25
C LYS A 8 -14.36 43.76 -38.39
N GLY A 9 -14.03 43.10 -39.50
CA GLY A 9 -14.41 41.73 -39.76
C GLY A 9 -14.07 40.83 -38.57
N ALA A 10 -15.09 40.13 -38.06
CA ALA A 10 -14.89 39.01 -37.15
C ALA A 10 -13.96 37.99 -37.83
N PRO A 11 -12.93 37.46 -37.15
CA PRO A 11 -12.10 36.42 -37.76
C PRO A 11 -13.00 35.22 -38.03
N ALA A 12 -13.12 34.86 -39.32
CA ALA A 12 -13.83 33.67 -39.74
C ALA A 12 -13.15 32.46 -39.10
N THR A 13 -13.79 31.88 -38.08
CA THR A 13 -13.41 30.62 -37.45
C THR A 13 -13.74 29.47 -38.40
N GLY A 14 -12.98 29.39 -39.50
CA GLY A 14 -13.11 28.34 -40.48
C GLY A 14 -12.80 26.96 -39.87
N VAL A 15 -13.56 25.95 -40.27
CA VAL A 15 -13.34 24.54 -39.88
C VAL A 15 -11.88 24.13 -40.09
N TRP A 16 -11.21 24.67 -41.12
CA TRP A 16 -9.80 24.41 -41.43
C TRP A 16 -8.80 25.02 -40.43
N THR A 17 -9.10 26.19 -39.86
CA THR A 17 -8.29 26.77 -38.77
C THR A 17 -8.52 25.98 -37.48
N ALA A 18 -9.76 25.60 -37.20
CA ALA A 18 -10.08 24.73 -36.07
C ALA A 18 -9.40 23.34 -36.18
N LEU A 19 -9.33 22.76 -37.38
CA LEU A 19 -8.63 21.49 -37.63
C LEU A 19 -7.11 21.59 -37.48
N ARG A 20 -6.50 22.73 -37.82
CA ARG A 20 -5.06 22.97 -37.63
C ARG A 20 -4.70 23.23 -36.17
N GLU A 21 -5.59 23.89 -35.43
CA GLU A 21 -5.42 24.15 -34.00
C GLU A 21 -5.97 23.02 -33.11
N LEU A 22 -6.61 21.99 -33.68
CA LEU A 22 -7.11 20.83 -32.92
C LEU A 22 -6.06 20.24 -31.97
N PRO A 23 -4.78 20.05 -32.36
CA PRO A 23 -3.77 19.54 -31.43
C PRO A 23 -3.54 20.48 -30.25
N SER A 24 -3.44 21.81 -30.47
CA SER A 24 -3.25 22.79 -29.39
C SER A 24 -4.51 22.99 -28.55
N ASN A 25 -5.69 22.88 -29.15
CA ASN A 25 -6.98 23.04 -28.50
C ASN A 25 -7.35 21.80 -27.68
N VAL A 26 -7.08 20.60 -28.19
CA VAL A 26 -7.16 19.35 -27.42
C VAL A 26 -6.15 19.38 -26.28
N TRP A 27 -4.90 19.78 -26.55
CA TRP A 27 -3.88 19.91 -25.52
C TRP A 27 -4.25 20.92 -24.43
N SER A 28 -4.69 22.12 -24.78
CA SER A 28 -5.11 23.15 -23.82
C SER A 28 -6.44 22.85 -23.13
N SER A 29 -7.30 22.03 -23.74
CA SER A 29 -8.53 21.53 -23.10
C SER A 29 -8.23 20.57 -21.94
N VAL A 30 -7.15 19.78 -22.07
CA VAL A 30 -6.67 18.83 -21.06
C VAL A 30 -5.72 19.52 -20.06
N PHE A 31 -4.83 20.38 -20.55
CA PHE A 31 -3.84 21.13 -19.77
C PHE A 31 -4.14 22.62 -19.84
N ARG A 32 -5.07 23.07 -18.99
CA ARG A 32 -5.61 24.45 -18.99
C ARG A 32 -4.64 25.54 -18.51
N ASN A 33 -3.51 25.17 -17.91
CA ASN A 33 -2.55 26.13 -17.36
C ASN A 33 -1.15 25.95 -17.99
N PRO A 34 -0.44 27.04 -18.32
CA PRO A 34 0.97 26.99 -18.72
C PRO A 34 1.85 26.50 -17.57
N VAL A 35 3.09 26.08 -17.88
CA VAL A 35 4.06 25.63 -16.87
C VAL A 35 4.28 26.75 -15.84
N PRO A 36 3.99 26.51 -14.55
CA PRO A 36 3.96 27.58 -13.56
C PRO A 36 5.38 28.07 -13.24
N SER A 37 5.59 29.38 -13.41
CA SER A 37 6.85 30.08 -13.18
C SER A 37 6.91 30.69 -11.78
N THR A 38 5.76 31.10 -11.23
CA THR A 38 5.64 31.72 -9.90
C THR A 38 5.00 30.79 -8.86
N ASP A 39 5.21 31.08 -7.58
CA ASP A 39 4.64 30.31 -6.46
C ASP A 39 3.10 30.32 -6.43
N LEU A 40 2.49 31.43 -6.84
CA LEU A 40 1.05 31.57 -6.96
C LEU A 40 0.50 30.66 -8.09
N GLU A 41 1.18 30.63 -9.23
CA GLU A 41 0.83 29.75 -10.35
C GLU A 41 1.00 28.27 -9.98
N ARG A 42 2.04 27.91 -9.23
CA ARG A 42 2.24 26.52 -8.73
C ARG A 42 1.12 26.08 -7.80
N ALA A 43 0.70 26.97 -6.90
CA ALA A 43 -0.42 26.71 -6.02
C ALA A 43 -1.74 26.58 -6.80
N SER A 44 -2.03 27.53 -7.68
CA SER A 44 -3.24 27.53 -8.53
C SER A 44 -3.32 26.29 -9.42
N THR A 45 -2.21 25.89 -10.04
CA THR A 45 -2.12 24.69 -10.89
C THR A 45 -2.43 23.42 -10.11
N SER A 46 -2.01 23.35 -8.85
CA SER A 46 -2.31 22.21 -7.97
C SER A 46 -3.80 22.10 -7.61
N PHE A 47 -4.53 23.22 -7.57
CA PHE A 47 -5.97 23.25 -7.28
C PHE A 47 -6.86 23.05 -8.51
N THR A 48 -6.40 23.50 -9.67
CA THR A 48 -7.19 23.51 -10.92
C THR A 48 -7.00 22.24 -11.77
N ASN A 49 -5.91 21.50 -11.55
CA ASN A 49 -5.62 20.27 -12.29
C ASN A 49 -6.17 19.03 -11.56
N PHE A 50 -6.97 18.22 -12.27
CA PHE A 50 -7.57 16.99 -11.72
C PHE A 50 -6.56 15.92 -11.30
N PHE A 51 -5.32 15.90 -11.79
CA PHE A 51 -4.33 14.95 -11.28
C PHE A 51 -3.59 15.51 -10.07
N LEU A 52 -3.28 16.81 -10.08
CA LEU A 52 -2.57 17.46 -8.97
C LEU A 52 -3.45 17.70 -7.74
N HIS A 53 -4.78 17.69 -7.86
CA HIS A 53 -5.67 17.87 -6.71
C HIS A 53 -5.50 16.76 -5.66
N ILE A 54 -5.01 15.58 -6.07
CA ILE A 54 -4.76 14.44 -5.19
C ILE A 54 -3.59 14.75 -4.25
N HIS A 55 -2.56 15.43 -4.76
CA HIS A 55 -1.38 15.80 -3.99
C HIS A 55 -1.64 17.04 -3.13
N PRO A 56 -1.01 17.15 -1.94
CA PRO A 56 -0.98 18.41 -1.22
C PRO A 56 -0.18 19.44 -2.03
N VAL A 57 -0.46 20.73 -1.90
CA VAL A 57 0.28 21.79 -2.64
C VAL A 57 1.76 21.82 -2.27
N LYS A 58 2.08 21.58 -0.98
CA LYS A 58 3.43 21.52 -0.45
C LYS A 58 3.64 20.25 0.38
N VAL A 59 4.85 19.72 0.36
CA VAL A 59 5.32 18.60 1.19
C VAL A 59 6.58 18.98 1.95
N ASN A 60 6.84 18.33 3.08
CA ASN A 60 8.08 18.53 3.83
C ASN A 60 9.27 18.00 3.02
N ARG A 61 10.41 18.72 3.00
CA ARG A 61 11.62 18.27 2.28
C ARG A 61 12.10 16.90 2.75
N HIS A 62 11.92 16.62 4.03
CA HIS A 62 12.28 15.35 4.64
C HIS A 62 11.53 14.13 4.02
N THR A 63 10.35 14.34 3.43
CA THR A 63 9.61 13.31 2.69
C THR A 63 10.37 12.82 1.45
N LEU A 64 11.08 13.73 0.78
CA LEU A 64 11.80 13.43 -0.46
C LEU A 64 13.15 12.75 -0.22
N LYS A 65 13.59 12.63 1.04
CA LYS A 65 14.86 11.97 1.38
C LYS A 65 14.71 10.45 1.25
N PRO A 66 15.44 9.78 0.34
CA PRO A 66 15.33 8.34 0.15
C PRO A 66 15.66 7.56 1.44
N SER A 67 16.66 7.99 2.20
CA SER A 67 17.04 7.36 3.48
C SER A 67 15.95 7.38 4.56
N TYR A 68 14.93 8.23 4.39
CA TYR A 68 13.88 8.39 5.39
C TYR A 68 12.59 7.66 5.05
N THR A 69 12.08 7.83 3.83
CA THR A 69 10.82 7.20 3.40
C THR A 69 11.05 5.92 2.63
N LEU A 70 12.23 5.76 2.01
CA LEU A 70 12.61 4.68 1.10
C LEU A 70 11.60 4.46 -0.05
N GLY A 71 10.67 5.39 -0.29
CA GLY A 71 9.60 5.21 -1.27
C GLY A 71 8.63 4.05 -0.99
N LEU A 72 8.70 3.38 0.16
CA LEU A 72 8.04 2.08 0.41
C LEU A 72 6.51 2.11 0.22
N GLY A 73 5.83 3.16 0.69
CA GLY A 73 4.37 3.27 0.53
C GLY A 73 3.93 3.55 -0.92
N LEU A 74 4.77 4.24 -1.71
CA LEU A 74 4.50 4.46 -3.13
C LEU A 74 4.79 3.20 -3.93
N MET A 75 5.92 2.52 -3.64
CA MET A 75 6.25 1.23 -4.25
C MET A 75 5.15 0.19 -4.03
N SER A 76 4.59 0.05 -2.82
CA SER A 76 3.49 -0.90 -2.58
C SER A 76 2.23 -0.55 -3.39
N THR A 77 1.95 0.73 -3.58
CA THR A 77 0.82 1.19 -4.40
C THR A 77 1.04 0.89 -5.89
N PHE A 78 2.24 1.13 -6.41
CA PHE A 78 2.57 0.78 -7.80
C PHE A 78 2.57 -0.73 -8.04
N LEU A 79 3.09 -1.52 -7.10
CA LEU A 79 3.01 -2.99 -7.14
C LEU A 79 1.55 -3.46 -7.15
N PHE A 80 0.67 -2.82 -6.37
CA PHE A 80 -0.75 -3.11 -6.41
C PHE A 80 -1.38 -2.81 -7.77
N PHE A 81 -1.04 -1.68 -8.42
CA PHE A 81 -1.52 -1.39 -9.77
C PHE A 81 -1.02 -2.40 -10.82
N ILE A 82 0.24 -2.84 -10.71
CA ILE A 82 0.78 -3.91 -11.56
C ILE A 82 -0.02 -5.20 -11.35
N LEU A 83 -0.28 -5.58 -10.09
CA LEU A 83 -1.07 -6.76 -9.74
C LEU A 83 -2.49 -6.71 -10.30
N VAL A 84 -3.21 -5.60 -10.12
CA VAL A 84 -4.57 -5.45 -10.66
C VAL A 84 -4.56 -5.55 -12.20
N THR A 85 -3.65 -4.83 -12.85
CA THR A 85 -3.56 -4.82 -14.32
C THR A 85 -3.24 -6.20 -14.87
N THR A 86 -2.19 -6.84 -14.35
CA THR A 86 -1.80 -8.19 -14.77
C THR A 86 -2.84 -9.23 -14.39
N GLY A 87 -3.51 -9.09 -13.24
CA GLY A 87 -4.59 -9.97 -12.80
C GLY A 87 -5.78 -9.94 -13.75
N ILE A 88 -6.25 -8.74 -14.13
CA ILE A 88 -7.32 -8.57 -15.12
C ILE A 88 -6.92 -9.22 -16.45
N LEU A 89 -5.68 -9.03 -16.91
CA LEU A 89 -5.20 -9.66 -18.15
C LEU A 89 -5.18 -11.20 -18.05
N LEU A 90 -4.78 -11.75 -16.90
CA LEU A 90 -4.77 -13.19 -16.66
C LEU A 90 -6.20 -13.79 -16.58
N MET A 91 -7.18 -13.01 -16.12
CA MET A 91 -8.58 -13.46 -16.06
C MET A 91 -9.16 -13.84 -17.43
N PHE A 92 -8.69 -13.23 -18.53
CA PHE A 92 -9.13 -13.60 -19.88
C PHE A 92 -8.72 -15.02 -20.30
N TYR A 93 -7.70 -15.60 -19.66
CA TYR A 93 -7.15 -16.91 -20.00
C TYR A 93 -7.40 -17.98 -18.95
N TYR A 94 -7.85 -17.59 -17.76
CA TYR A 94 -8.01 -18.49 -16.63
C TYR A 94 -9.44 -19.03 -16.51
N VAL A 95 -9.56 -20.33 -16.23
CA VAL A 95 -10.84 -20.99 -15.95
C VAL A 95 -10.78 -21.57 -14.53
N PRO A 96 -11.63 -21.12 -13.58
CA PRO A 96 -11.64 -21.61 -12.20
C PRO A 96 -12.31 -22.99 -12.10
N SER A 97 -11.76 -24.01 -12.75
CA SER A 97 -12.21 -25.40 -12.68
C SER A 97 -11.08 -26.34 -12.30
N THR A 98 -11.31 -27.27 -11.39
CA THR A 98 -10.30 -28.25 -10.93
C THR A 98 -9.77 -29.15 -12.04
N THR A 99 -10.56 -29.30 -13.11
CA THR A 99 -10.19 -30.08 -14.30
C THR A 99 -9.38 -29.30 -15.34
N GLN A 100 -9.36 -27.96 -15.27
CA GLN A 100 -8.76 -27.10 -16.30
C GLN A 100 -7.77 -26.08 -15.75
N ALA A 101 -7.85 -25.70 -14.47
CA ALA A 101 -7.08 -24.58 -13.90
C ALA A 101 -5.57 -24.77 -14.08
N TYR A 102 -5.09 -26.00 -13.84
CA TYR A 102 -3.70 -26.35 -14.05
C TYR A 102 -3.31 -26.29 -15.54
N ASP A 103 -4.15 -26.81 -16.43
CA ASP A 103 -3.90 -26.77 -17.88
C ASP A 103 -3.86 -25.33 -18.40
N ARG A 104 -4.70 -24.43 -17.89
CA ARG A 104 -4.61 -22.99 -18.21
C ARG A 104 -3.30 -22.36 -17.78
N MET A 105 -2.67 -22.85 -16.71
CA MET A 105 -1.33 -22.41 -16.35
C MET A 105 -0.26 -22.94 -17.32
N LEU A 106 -0.46 -24.12 -17.92
CA LEU A 106 0.42 -24.64 -18.97
C LEU A 106 0.24 -23.87 -20.28
N ASP A 107 -1.00 -23.51 -20.65
CA ASP A 107 -1.30 -22.68 -21.82
C ASP A 107 -0.57 -21.33 -21.76
N LEU A 108 -0.48 -20.71 -20.57
CA LEU A 108 0.29 -19.49 -20.36
C LEU A 108 1.79 -19.67 -20.61
N ARG A 109 2.35 -20.88 -20.47
CA ARG A 109 3.77 -21.14 -20.76
C ARG A 109 4.05 -21.32 -22.25
N GLY A 110 3.10 -21.89 -22.99
CA GLY A 110 3.32 -22.32 -24.38
C GLY A 110 2.57 -21.53 -25.44
N THR A 111 1.25 -21.34 -25.24
CA THR A 111 0.33 -20.95 -26.33
C THR A 111 -0.03 -19.47 -26.29
N VAL A 112 -0.09 -18.85 -25.11
CA VAL A 112 -0.46 -17.44 -24.97
C VAL A 112 0.76 -16.55 -25.19
N ALA A 113 0.67 -15.61 -26.13
CA ALA A 113 1.71 -14.62 -26.36
C ALA A 113 1.98 -13.80 -25.10
N PHE A 114 3.24 -13.75 -24.67
CA PHE A 114 3.67 -13.13 -23.40
C PHE A 114 2.99 -13.70 -22.15
N GLY A 115 2.35 -14.87 -22.22
CA GLY A 115 1.62 -15.47 -21.09
C GLY A 115 2.50 -15.72 -19.87
N ILE A 116 3.69 -16.30 -20.09
CA ILE A 116 4.66 -16.58 -19.03
C ILE A 116 5.16 -15.29 -18.39
N PHE A 117 5.37 -14.25 -19.20
CA PHE A 117 5.80 -12.95 -18.74
C PHE A 117 4.72 -12.26 -17.88
N LEU A 118 3.46 -12.27 -18.31
CA LEU A 118 2.34 -11.75 -17.51
C LEU A 118 2.20 -12.50 -16.18
N ARG A 119 2.32 -13.83 -16.21
CA ARG A 119 2.29 -14.67 -15.01
C ARG A 119 3.45 -14.35 -14.06
N ASN A 120 4.67 -14.21 -14.60
CA ASN A 120 5.86 -13.85 -13.83
C ASN A 120 5.69 -12.46 -13.19
N MET A 121 5.23 -11.47 -13.96
CA MET A 121 4.96 -10.12 -13.43
C MET A 121 3.97 -10.15 -12.29
N HIS A 122 2.84 -10.85 -12.45
CA HIS A 122 1.84 -10.95 -11.39
C HIS A 122 2.42 -11.63 -10.14
N ARG A 123 3.14 -12.74 -10.34
CA ARG A 123 3.73 -13.52 -9.25
C ARG A 123 4.80 -12.73 -8.48
N TRP A 124 5.78 -12.17 -9.17
CA TRP A 124 6.88 -11.44 -8.54
C TRP A 124 6.42 -10.12 -7.93
N SER A 125 5.42 -9.47 -8.53
CA SER A 125 4.78 -8.29 -7.91
C SER A 125 4.09 -8.64 -6.60
N ALA A 126 3.46 -9.82 -6.48
CA ALA A 126 2.84 -10.25 -5.23
C ALA A 126 3.88 -10.46 -4.12
N HIS A 127 4.99 -11.16 -4.43
CA HIS A 127 6.10 -11.32 -3.48
C HIS A 127 6.73 -9.97 -3.11
N GLY A 128 6.95 -9.10 -4.09
CA GLY A 128 7.46 -7.75 -3.87
C GLY A 128 6.53 -6.92 -2.99
N MET A 129 5.22 -6.99 -3.21
CA MET A 129 4.23 -6.22 -2.45
C MET A 129 4.24 -6.64 -0.97
N VAL A 130 4.26 -7.94 -0.68
CA VAL A 130 4.36 -8.41 0.71
C VAL A 130 5.64 -7.91 1.39
N ALA A 131 6.79 -8.00 0.71
CA ALA A 131 8.06 -7.50 1.25
C ALA A 131 8.03 -5.98 1.48
N VAL A 132 7.58 -5.21 0.51
CA VAL A 132 7.54 -3.74 0.58
C VAL A 132 6.55 -3.25 1.63
N VAL A 133 5.37 -3.87 1.75
CA VAL A 133 4.40 -3.53 2.81
C VAL A 133 4.96 -3.87 4.19
N PHE A 134 5.61 -5.03 4.35
CA PHE A 134 6.28 -5.38 5.60
C PHE A 134 7.35 -4.34 6.00
N LEU A 135 8.23 -3.98 5.06
CA LEU A 135 9.24 -2.94 5.27
C LEU A 135 8.61 -1.57 5.56
N HIS A 136 7.49 -1.24 4.91
CA HIS A 136 6.74 -0.02 5.17
C HIS A 136 6.23 0.03 6.62
N MET A 137 5.68 -1.08 7.11
CA MET A 137 5.24 -1.21 8.51
C MET A 137 6.40 -1.03 9.49
N CYS A 138 7.53 -1.70 9.24
CA CYS A 138 8.75 -1.53 10.04
C CYS A 138 9.20 -0.07 10.08
N ARG A 139 9.25 0.60 8.94
CA ARG A 139 9.65 2.01 8.83
C ARG A 139 8.71 2.92 9.61
N VAL A 140 7.39 2.76 9.49
CA VAL A 140 6.39 3.58 10.18
C VAL A 140 6.46 3.35 11.70
N PHE A 141 6.67 2.11 12.13
CA PHE A 141 6.85 1.77 13.55
C PHE A 141 8.13 2.38 14.13
N LEU A 142 9.28 2.15 13.50
CA LEU A 142 10.59 2.57 14.00
C LEU A 142 10.76 4.09 14.01
N THR A 143 10.10 4.80 13.09
CA THR A 143 10.06 6.27 13.07
C THR A 143 8.94 6.87 13.95
N GLY A 144 8.05 6.05 14.49
CA GLY A 144 6.95 6.53 15.36
C GLY A 144 5.91 7.36 14.61
N ALA A 145 5.81 7.18 13.29
CA ALA A 145 4.92 7.95 12.44
C ALA A 145 3.43 7.61 12.65
N TYR A 146 3.12 6.51 13.35
CA TYR A 146 1.75 6.12 13.72
C TYR A 146 1.14 6.96 14.85
N LYS A 147 1.94 7.74 15.59
CA LYS A 147 1.45 8.52 16.73
C LYS A 147 0.51 9.67 16.31
N LYS A 148 -0.24 10.21 17.27
CA LYS A 148 -1.21 11.32 17.10
C LYS A 148 -0.75 12.40 16.15
N PRO A 149 -1.46 12.73 15.05
CA PRO A 149 -2.87 12.39 14.77
C PRO A 149 -3.11 11.17 13.85
N ARG A 150 -2.11 10.29 13.66
CA ARG A 150 -2.15 9.21 12.66
C ARG A 150 -2.54 7.83 13.20
N GLU A 151 -3.11 7.76 14.40
CA GLU A 151 -3.44 6.49 15.04
C GLU A 151 -4.41 5.68 14.17
N PHE A 152 -5.44 6.34 13.64
CA PHE A 152 -6.40 5.70 12.74
C PHE A 152 -5.75 5.24 11.43
N ASN A 153 -4.82 6.02 10.88
CA ASN A 153 -4.14 5.64 9.64
C ASN A 153 -3.26 4.39 9.83
N TRP A 154 -2.69 4.22 11.02
CA TRP A 154 -1.94 3.01 11.38
C TRP A 154 -2.85 1.79 11.50
N VAL A 155 -4.03 1.91 12.12
CA VAL A 155 -5.03 0.83 12.17
C VAL A 155 -5.39 0.38 10.74
N ILE A 156 -5.68 1.35 9.85
CA ILE A 156 -5.90 1.04 8.42
C ILE A 156 -4.67 0.36 7.80
N GLY A 157 -3.46 0.79 8.12
CA GLY A 157 -2.22 0.14 7.67
C GLY A 157 -2.08 -1.31 8.11
N VAL A 158 -2.44 -1.64 9.36
CA VAL A 158 -2.46 -3.03 9.85
C VAL A 158 -3.53 -3.85 9.12
N LEU A 159 -4.72 -3.29 8.89
CA LEU A 159 -5.76 -3.97 8.09
C LEU A 159 -5.30 -4.20 6.65
N LEU A 160 -4.64 -3.22 6.03
CA LEU A 160 -4.05 -3.37 4.69
C LEU A 160 -2.99 -4.47 4.64
N LEU A 161 -2.15 -4.60 5.67
CA LEU A 161 -1.20 -5.72 5.78
C LEU A 161 -1.94 -7.07 5.80
N LEU A 162 -2.97 -7.22 6.64
CA LEU A 162 -3.74 -8.46 6.74
C LEU A 162 -4.46 -8.80 5.42
N VAL A 163 -5.08 -7.82 4.76
CA VAL A 163 -5.73 -8.01 3.46
C VAL A 163 -4.69 -8.34 2.38
N THR A 164 -3.50 -7.75 2.41
CA THR A 164 -2.40 -8.07 1.48
C THR A 164 -1.94 -9.51 1.63
N LEU A 165 -1.74 -9.99 2.86
CA LEU A 165 -1.40 -11.39 3.12
C LEU A 165 -2.53 -12.33 2.65
N PHE A 166 -3.78 -11.96 2.88
CA PHE A 166 -4.92 -12.78 2.45
C PHE A 166 -5.10 -12.79 0.92
N LEU A 167 -4.89 -11.67 0.24
CA LEU A 167 -4.80 -11.61 -1.23
C LEU A 167 -3.70 -12.54 -1.75
N SER A 168 -2.53 -12.50 -1.13
CA SER A 168 -1.41 -13.35 -1.53
C SER A 168 -1.71 -14.84 -1.33
N PHE A 169 -2.35 -15.22 -0.23
CA PHE A 169 -2.80 -16.60 0.02
C PHE A 169 -3.85 -17.05 -1.00
N THR A 170 -4.88 -16.23 -1.23
CA THR A 170 -5.98 -16.56 -2.15
C THR A 170 -5.57 -16.58 -3.63
N GLY A 171 -4.52 -15.85 -4.02
CA GLY A 171 -3.95 -15.93 -5.37
C GLY A 171 -2.99 -17.10 -5.55
N TYR A 172 -2.26 -17.46 -4.48
CA TYR A 172 -1.30 -18.56 -4.50
C TYR A 172 -1.92 -19.91 -4.84
N LEU A 173 -3.20 -20.09 -4.51
CA LEU A 173 -3.92 -21.34 -4.75
C LEU A 173 -4.47 -21.52 -6.18
N LEU A 174 -4.62 -20.43 -6.94
CA LEU A 174 -5.29 -20.46 -8.25
C LEU A 174 -4.58 -21.29 -9.33
N PRO A 175 -3.25 -21.44 -9.33
CA PRO A 175 -2.58 -22.33 -10.28
C PRO A 175 -3.02 -23.80 -10.16
N TRP A 176 -3.60 -24.18 -9.02
CA TRP A 176 -4.10 -25.53 -8.75
C TRP A 176 -3.04 -26.62 -9.01
N ASP A 177 -1.80 -26.35 -8.58
CA ASP A 177 -0.70 -27.31 -8.56
C ASP A 177 -0.63 -28.03 -7.19
N GLN A 178 0.27 -29.00 -7.08
CA GLN A 178 0.42 -29.81 -5.86
C GLN A 178 0.60 -28.93 -4.62
N LEU A 179 1.45 -27.91 -4.68
CA LEU A 179 1.76 -27.07 -3.53
C LEU A 179 0.60 -26.13 -3.16
N ALA A 180 -0.10 -25.59 -4.16
CA ALA A 180 -1.32 -24.81 -3.98
C ALA A 180 -2.41 -25.60 -3.24
N PHE A 181 -2.69 -26.83 -3.67
CA PHE A 181 -3.75 -27.66 -3.07
C PHE A 181 -3.52 -27.90 -1.57
N TRP A 182 -2.30 -28.31 -1.20
CA TRP A 182 -1.96 -28.55 0.21
C TRP A 182 -1.89 -27.27 1.04
N ALA A 183 -1.50 -26.14 0.44
CA ALA A 183 -1.57 -24.84 1.11
C ALA A 183 -3.01 -24.47 1.49
N ILE A 184 -4.00 -24.74 0.65
CA ILE A 184 -5.43 -24.53 0.98
C ILE A 184 -5.86 -25.46 2.11
N THR A 185 -5.53 -26.74 2.01
CA THR A 185 -5.89 -27.75 3.03
C THR A 185 -5.37 -27.36 4.40
N VAL A 186 -4.10 -26.97 4.50
CA VAL A 186 -3.49 -26.53 5.75
C VAL A 186 -4.06 -25.18 6.20
N GLY A 187 -4.14 -24.19 5.31
CA GLY A 187 -4.62 -22.85 5.63
C GLY A 187 -6.06 -22.81 6.15
N THR A 188 -6.97 -23.54 5.50
CA THR A 188 -8.37 -23.66 5.93
C THR A 188 -8.52 -24.49 7.21
N SER A 189 -7.65 -25.50 7.41
CA SER A 189 -7.60 -26.24 8.68
C SER A 189 -7.15 -25.36 9.84
N ILE A 190 -6.16 -24.48 9.64
CA ILE A 190 -5.75 -23.46 10.64
C ILE A 190 -6.94 -22.57 11.01
N ALA A 191 -7.68 -22.10 10.01
CA ALA A 191 -8.90 -21.30 10.21
C ALA A 191 -9.92 -22.03 11.09
N GLY A 192 -10.01 -23.36 10.97
CA GLY A 192 -10.84 -24.25 11.78
C GLY A 192 -10.52 -24.27 13.28
N TYR A 193 -9.33 -23.83 13.71
CA TYR A 193 -8.94 -23.74 15.12
C TYR A 193 -9.35 -22.43 15.79
N ALA A 194 -9.91 -21.47 15.04
CA ALA A 194 -10.41 -20.24 15.65
C ALA A 194 -11.56 -20.54 16.63
N PRO A 195 -11.56 -19.95 17.84
CA PRO A 195 -12.60 -20.21 18.82
C PRO A 195 -13.95 -19.69 18.32
N LEU A 196 -15.04 -20.34 18.75
CA LEU A 196 -16.44 -20.00 18.47
C LEU A 196 -16.91 -20.20 17.01
N ILE A 197 -16.16 -19.69 16.03
CA ILE A 197 -16.58 -19.61 14.62
C ILE A 197 -15.69 -20.40 13.65
N GLY A 198 -14.63 -21.06 14.13
CA GLY A 198 -13.60 -21.67 13.27
C GLY A 198 -14.15 -22.73 12.31
N LYS A 199 -14.98 -23.66 12.80
CA LYS A 199 -15.57 -24.72 11.96
C LYS A 199 -16.55 -24.19 10.93
N GLN A 200 -17.36 -23.20 11.29
CA GLN A 200 -18.26 -22.52 10.37
C GLN A 200 -17.48 -21.75 9.31
N MET A 201 -16.43 -21.02 9.71
CA MET A 201 -15.55 -20.30 8.79
C MET A 201 -14.85 -21.24 7.80
N GLN A 202 -14.32 -22.37 8.29
CA GLN A 202 -13.71 -23.40 7.45
C GLN A 202 -14.71 -23.93 6.40
N PHE A 203 -15.92 -24.28 6.83
CA PHE A 203 -16.97 -24.78 5.93
C PHE A 203 -17.41 -23.72 4.90
N VAL A 204 -17.54 -22.46 5.30
CA VAL A 204 -17.88 -21.36 4.38
C VAL A 204 -16.77 -21.11 3.36
N LEU A 205 -15.50 -21.19 3.76
CA LEU A 205 -14.37 -21.01 2.85
C LEU A 205 -14.26 -22.16 1.83
N LEU A 206 -14.44 -23.40 2.28
CA LEU A 206 -14.33 -24.58 1.41
C LEU A 206 -15.58 -24.80 0.54
N GLY A 207 -16.76 -24.50 1.07
CA GLY A 207 -18.04 -24.85 0.46
C GLY A 207 -18.41 -26.33 0.52
N ASP A 208 -17.55 -27.12 1.14
CA ASP A 208 -17.72 -28.54 1.39
C ASP A 208 -16.85 -28.92 2.60
N THR A 209 -16.85 -30.19 2.97
CA THR A 209 -16.01 -30.80 4.00
C THR A 209 -14.55 -31.00 3.54
N THR A 210 -14.28 -30.94 2.24
CA THR A 210 -12.96 -31.14 1.64
C THR A 210 -12.62 -30.07 0.61
N VAL A 211 -11.34 -29.96 0.24
CA VAL A 211 -10.89 -29.02 -0.79
C VAL A 211 -11.26 -29.55 -2.18
N GLY A 212 -12.01 -28.76 -2.96
CA GLY A 212 -12.48 -29.15 -4.28
C GLY A 212 -12.91 -27.98 -5.15
N GLN A 213 -13.81 -28.24 -6.10
CA GLN A 213 -14.29 -27.27 -7.08
C GLN A 213 -14.92 -26.02 -6.45
N GLU A 214 -15.73 -26.20 -5.41
CA GLU A 214 -16.38 -25.09 -4.70
C GLU A 214 -15.35 -24.17 -4.03
N ALA A 215 -14.33 -24.75 -3.40
CA ALA A 215 -13.25 -23.99 -2.76
C ALA A 215 -12.50 -23.15 -3.80
N LEU A 216 -12.13 -23.75 -4.95
CA LEU A 216 -11.43 -23.05 -6.03
C LEU A 216 -12.23 -21.86 -6.54
N LEU A 217 -13.52 -22.05 -6.81
CA LEU A 217 -14.38 -20.98 -7.31
C LEU A 217 -14.53 -19.83 -6.30
N ARG A 218 -14.76 -20.15 -5.02
CA ARG A 218 -14.89 -19.14 -3.95
C ARG A 218 -13.62 -18.34 -3.77
N PHE A 219 -12.47 -19.01 -3.70
CA PHE A 219 -11.19 -18.33 -3.58
C PHE A 219 -10.85 -17.50 -4.81
N TYR A 220 -11.20 -17.95 -6.02
CA TYR A 220 -11.11 -17.15 -7.22
C TYR A 220 -11.90 -15.84 -7.10
N VAL A 221 -13.19 -15.91 -6.75
CA VAL A 221 -14.05 -14.72 -6.57
C VAL A 221 -13.53 -13.80 -5.47
N LEU A 222 -13.06 -14.36 -4.35
CA LEU A 222 -12.43 -13.59 -3.28
C LEU A 222 -11.19 -12.85 -3.78
N HIS A 223 -10.33 -13.53 -4.54
CA HIS A 223 -9.06 -12.99 -5.00
C HIS A 223 -9.21 -11.91 -6.08
N VAL A 224 -10.10 -12.11 -7.06
CA VAL A 224 -10.20 -11.21 -8.21
C VAL A 224 -11.17 -10.04 -8.01
N ALA A 225 -12.16 -10.19 -7.13
CA ALA A 225 -13.21 -9.19 -6.96
C ALA A 225 -13.27 -8.64 -5.53
N VAL A 226 -13.57 -9.49 -4.54
CA VAL A 226 -13.92 -9.02 -3.19
C VAL A 226 -12.74 -8.38 -2.48
N LEU A 227 -11.61 -9.07 -2.40
CA LEU A 227 -10.44 -8.58 -1.68
C LEU A 227 -9.77 -7.38 -2.36
N PRO A 228 -9.62 -7.31 -3.70
CA PRO A 228 -9.15 -6.09 -4.35
C PRO A 228 -10.07 -4.89 -4.10
N ALA A 229 -11.41 -5.07 -4.12
CA ALA A 229 -12.35 -3.99 -3.83
C ALA A 229 -12.21 -3.46 -2.39
N VAL A 230 -12.06 -4.36 -1.41
CA VAL A 230 -11.78 -3.99 -0.01
C VAL A 230 -10.44 -3.25 0.09
N LEU A 231 -9.40 -3.75 -0.57
CA LEU A 231 -8.08 -3.12 -0.55
C LEU A 231 -8.11 -1.72 -1.17
N VAL A 232 -8.76 -1.54 -2.33
CA VAL A 232 -8.93 -0.22 -2.98
C VAL A 232 -9.62 0.77 -2.03
N THR A 233 -10.69 0.33 -1.36
CA THR A 233 -11.42 1.15 -0.39
C THR A 233 -10.52 1.59 0.77
N LEU A 234 -9.80 0.64 1.37
CA LEU A 234 -8.89 0.90 2.48
C LEU A 234 -7.72 1.80 2.05
N VAL A 235 -7.13 1.57 0.87
CA VAL A 235 -6.07 2.42 0.30
C VAL A 235 -6.57 3.84 0.06
N GLY A 236 -7.80 4.01 -0.44
CA GLY A 236 -8.43 5.33 -0.61
C GLY A 236 -8.55 6.08 0.72
N VAL A 237 -9.06 5.42 1.76
CA VAL A 237 -9.15 5.99 3.12
C VAL A 237 -7.75 6.29 3.69
N HIS A 238 -6.78 5.40 3.45
CA HIS A 238 -5.40 5.54 3.90
C HIS A 238 -4.72 6.79 3.29
N PHE A 239 -4.81 6.97 1.97
CA PHE A 239 -4.27 8.16 1.29
C PHE A 239 -4.99 9.44 1.69
N TRP A 240 -6.32 9.39 1.83
CA TRP A 240 -7.10 10.52 2.32
C TRP A 240 -6.61 10.97 3.71
N ARG A 241 -6.38 10.03 4.63
CA ARG A 241 -5.81 10.33 5.95
C ARG A 241 -4.39 10.87 5.88
N ILE A 242 -3.52 10.28 5.08
CA ILE A 242 -2.15 10.81 4.85
C ILE A 242 -2.19 12.29 4.44
N ARG A 243 -3.10 12.65 3.51
CA ARG A 243 -3.28 14.03 3.06
C ARG A 243 -3.80 14.95 4.16
N LYS A 244 -4.75 14.48 4.98
CA LYS A 244 -5.33 15.28 6.08
C LYS A 244 -4.38 15.42 7.28
N ASP A 245 -3.53 14.44 7.53
CA ASP A 245 -2.69 14.35 8.73
C ASP A 245 -1.24 14.83 8.49
N GLY A 246 -1.02 15.70 7.51
CA GLY A 246 0.26 16.39 7.28
C GLY A 246 1.20 15.78 6.24
N GLY A 247 0.70 14.98 5.29
CA GLY A 247 1.44 14.52 4.10
C GLY A 247 2.11 13.14 4.23
N LEU A 248 2.95 12.77 3.27
CA LEU A 248 3.50 11.40 3.15
C LEU A 248 4.37 10.94 4.34
N SER A 249 5.00 11.87 5.06
CA SER A 249 5.83 11.52 6.21
C SER A 249 5.77 12.58 7.31
N ARG A 250 5.98 12.18 8.56
CA ARG A 250 6.04 13.10 9.70
C ARG A 250 7.47 13.27 10.23
N PRO A 251 8.20 14.32 9.79
CA PRO A 251 9.53 14.62 10.32
C PRO A 251 9.48 15.16 11.75
N GLU A 252 10.64 15.17 12.41
CA GLU A 252 10.81 15.73 13.76
C GLU A 252 10.37 17.20 13.86
N SER A 253 10.68 18.01 12.85
CA SER A 253 10.28 19.42 12.79
C SER A 253 8.76 19.62 12.85
N ALA A 254 8.00 18.76 12.17
CA ALA A 254 6.54 18.77 12.22
C ALA A 254 6.02 18.34 13.60
N ALA A 255 6.67 17.37 14.25
CA ALA A 255 6.30 16.94 15.61
C ALA A 255 6.65 17.99 16.68
N ALA A 256 7.72 18.76 16.50
CA ALA A 256 8.10 19.87 17.38
C ALA A 256 7.08 21.03 17.30
N GLY A 257 6.58 21.33 16.09
CA GLY A 257 5.55 22.35 15.88
C GLY A 257 4.25 22.10 16.67
N ASP A 258 3.80 20.83 16.74
CA ASP A 258 2.61 20.47 17.54
C ASP A 258 2.79 20.75 19.04
N ARG A 259 4.01 20.53 19.58
CA ARG A 259 4.32 20.79 21.00
C ARG A 259 4.26 22.28 21.33
N SER A 260 4.73 23.12 20.41
CA SER A 260 4.68 24.58 20.56
C SER A 260 3.24 25.10 20.61
N LEU A 261 2.34 24.52 19.81
CA LEU A 261 0.92 24.88 19.79
C LEU A 261 0.16 24.42 21.05
N THR A 262 0.53 23.28 21.64
CA THR A 262 -0.06 22.82 22.91
C THR A 262 0.45 23.58 24.15
N GLY A 263 1.55 24.34 24.02
CA GLY A 263 2.13 25.15 25.09
C GLY A 263 1.80 26.64 25.03
N ALA A 264 1.11 27.10 23.98
CA ALA A 264 0.69 28.50 23.89
C ALA A 264 -0.45 28.75 24.89
N ALA A 265 -0.14 29.45 25.97
CA ALA A 265 -1.16 30.00 26.86
C ALA A 265 -2.19 30.78 26.01
N PRO A 266 -3.49 30.75 26.36
CA PRO A 266 -4.48 31.60 25.71
C PRO A 266 -3.93 33.02 25.70
N ILE A 267 -3.99 33.69 24.54
CA ILE A 267 -3.62 35.10 24.45
C ILE A 267 -4.52 35.83 25.46
N GLY A 268 -3.93 36.22 26.59
CA GLY A 268 -4.61 37.06 27.59
C GLY A 268 -5.08 38.34 26.90
N PRO A 269 -6.12 39.00 27.41
CA PRO A 269 -6.64 40.22 26.81
C PRO A 269 -5.46 41.16 26.53
N SER A 270 -5.28 41.48 25.25
CA SER A 270 -4.22 42.35 24.77
C SER A 270 -4.26 43.63 25.61
N ARG A 271 -3.20 43.92 26.36
CA ARG A 271 -3.03 45.23 26.99
C ARG A 271 -3.09 46.26 25.88
N ASP A 272 -4.12 47.10 25.91
CA ASP A 272 -4.38 48.11 24.90
C ASP A 272 -3.17 49.01 24.70
N ARG A 273 -2.48 48.84 23.58
CA ARG A 273 -1.65 49.92 23.02
C ARG A 273 -2.62 50.93 22.43
N LYS A 274 -2.86 52.01 23.16
CA LYS A 274 -3.56 53.20 22.66
C LYS A 274 -2.85 53.70 21.40
N GLY A 275 -3.59 53.81 20.28
CA GLY A 275 -3.18 54.59 19.10
C GLY A 275 -3.08 53.85 17.76
N ALA A 276 -3.31 52.54 17.66
CA ALA A 276 -3.30 51.85 16.36
C ALA A 276 -4.72 51.65 15.83
N VAL A 277 -5.05 52.24 14.68
CA VAL A 277 -6.27 51.93 13.90
C VAL A 277 -6.21 50.45 13.50
N ARG A 278 -7.10 49.63 14.07
CA ARG A 278 -7.16 48.20 13.79
C ARG A 278 -8.15 47.95 12.65
N VAL A 279 -7.64 47.62 11.48
CA VAL A 279 -8.44 47.01 10.40
C VAL A 279 -8.54 45.53 10.68
N TYR A 280 -9.71 45.08 11.12
CA TYR A 280 -9.98 43.65 11.33
C TYR A 280 -10.45 43.02 10.01
N GLY A 281 -9.69 42.07 9.48
CA GLY A 281 -10.22 41.13 8.50
C GLY A 281 -11.25 40.21 9.15
N LEU A 282 -12.29 39.79 8.41
CA LEU A 282 -13.35 38.86 8.85
C LEU A 282 -12.84 37.55 9.49
N GLN A 283 -11.56 37.22 9.34
CA GLN A 283 -10.89 36.08 9.97
C GLN A 283 -10.68 36.22 11.50
N GLY A 284 -11.05 37.35 12.11
CA GLY A 284 -10.84 37.63 13.55
C GLY A 284 -11.92 37.15 14.52
N PHE A 285 -13.05 36.61 14.06
CA PHE A 285 -14.25 36.40 14.91
C PHE A 285 -14.50 34.96 15.40
N VAL A 286 -13.70 33.98 15.01
CA VAL A 286 -13.89 32.59 15.48
C VAL A 286 -12.92 32.28 16.62
N ARG A 287 -13.45 31.97 17.81
CA ARG A 287 -12.68 31.49 18.96
C ARG A 287 -12.60 29.97 18.95
N GLY A 288 -11.38 29.44 18.94
CA GLY A 288 -11.04 28.02 19.04
C GLY A 288 -9.58 27.82 18.66
N PRO A 289 -8.94 26.68 18.97
CA PRO A 289 -7.64 26.36 18.41
C PRO A 289 -7.83 26.25 16.90
N PHE A 290 -7.38 27.27 16.17
CA PHE A 290 -7.28 27.17 14.72
C PHE A 290 -6.42 25.94 14.44
N THR A 291 -7.02 24.88 13.90
CA THR A 291 -6.28 23.99 13.01
C THR A 291 -5.93 24.85 11.80
N LYS A 292 -4.84 25.62 11.93
CA LYS A 292 -4.28 26.43 10.86
C LYS A 292 -4.18 25.54 9.62
N VAL A 293 -5.04 25.77 8.65
CA VAL A 293 -4.86 25.30 7.27
C VAL A 293 -3.65 26.07 6.75
N GLY A 294 -2.46 25.57 7.05
CA GLY A 294 -1.21 26.32 6.86
C GLY A 294 -0.11 26.06 7.88
N ASN A 295 -0.09 24.91 8.59
CA ASN A 295 1.17 24.43 9.18
C ASN A 295 2.03 23.78 8.09
N THR A 296 2.40 24.54 7.05
CA THR A 296 3.58 24.16 6.28
C THR A 296 4.77 24.53 7.13
N SER A 297 5.48 23.52 7.62
CA SER A 297 6.78 23.77 8.25
C SER A 297 7.61 24.66 7.32
N GLU A 298 8.47 25.51 7.89
CA GLU A 298 9.37 26.35 7.08
C GLU A 298 10.24 25.50 6.12
N ASP A 299 10.38 24.19 6.40
CA ASP A 299 11.07 23.20 5.58
C ASP A 299 10.13 22.44 4.61
N SER A 300 9.30 23.17 3.87
CA SER A 300 8.40 22.61 2.86
C SER A 300 8.75 23.05 1.43
N VAL A 301 8.44 22.20 0.46
CA VAL A 301 8.63 22.43 -0.98
C VAL A 301 7.34 22.15 -1.72
N PHE A 302 7.13 22.81 -2.85
CA PHE A 302 5.99 22.54 -3.72
C PHE A 302 6.04 21.11 -4.27
N SER A 303 4.88 20.46 -4.29
CA SER A 303 4.74 19.12 -4.85
C SER A 303 5.05 19.09 -6.34
N TRP A 304 4.64 20.12 -7.07
CA TRP A 304 5.08 20.33 -8.43
C TRP A 304 6.36 21.20 -8.47
N PRO A 305 7.43 20.78 -9.16
CA PRO A 305 7.64 19.47 -9.80
C PRO A 305 8.25 18.42 -8.85
N ASN A 306 8.70 18.82 -7.66
CA ASN A 306 9.64 18.04 -6.84
C ASN A 306 9.09 16.67 -6.39
N LEU A 307 7.87 16.64 -5.84
CA LEU A 307 7.24 15.41 -5.38
C LEU A 307 6.92 14.51 -6.58
N LEU A 308 6.38 15.07 -7.65
CA LEU A 308 5.98 14.29 -8.82
C LEU A 308 7.18 13.62 -9.49
N MET A 309 8.33 14.31 -9.56
CA MET A 309 9.57 13.70 -10.08
C MET A 309 10.06 12.56 -9.18
N ALA A 310 9.95 12.70 -7.86
CA ALA A 310 10.29 11.63 -6.92
C ALA A 310 9.35 10.43 -7.06
N GLU A 311 8.04 10.67 -7.21
CA GLU A 311 7.03 9.64 -7.44
C GLU A 311 7.26 8.92 -8.78
N LEU A 312 7.54 9.67 -9.86
CA LEU A 312 7.87 9.12 -11.17
C LEU A 312 9.13 8.26 -11.11
N PHE A 313 10.16 8.72 -10.40
CA PHE A 313 11.37 7.94 -10.20
C PHE A 313 11.08 6.60 -9.50
N VAL A 314 10.32 6.63 -8.41
CA VAL A 314 9.92 5.40 -7.68
C VAL A 314 9.06 4.49 -8.56
N PHE A 315 8.15 5.05 -9.37
CA PHE A 315 7.34 4.30 -10.32
C PHE A 315 8.21 3.58 -11.35
N VAL A 316 9.08 4.31 -12.05
CA VAL A 316 9.97 3.76 -13.07
C VAL A 316 10.89 2.71 -12.46
N LEU A 317 11.45 2.96 -11.27
CA LEU A 317 12.28 1.99 -10.56
C LEU A 317 11.50 0.70 -10.26
N THR A 318 10.29 0.82 -9.70
CA THR A 318 9.44 -0.33 -9.33
C THR A 318 9.11 -1.17 -10.55
N VAL A 319 8.63 -0.53 -11.62
CA VAL A 319 8.30 -1.20 -12.88
C VAL A 319 9.55 -1.86 -13.48
N SER A 320 10.68 -1.15 -13.53
CA SER A 320 11.92 -1.69 -14.10
C SER A 320 12.41 -2.92 -13.35
N VAL A 321 12.39 -2.90 -12.01
CA VAL A 321 12.78 -4.06 -11.19
C VAL A 321 11.86 -5.25 -11.46
N ILE A 322 10.54 -5.04 -11.47
CA ILE A 322 9.58 -6.12 -11.75
C ILE A 322 9.74 -6.65 -13.17
N LEU A 323 9.96 -5.79 -14.16
CA LEU A 323 10.20 -6.20 -15.54
C LEU A 323 11.46 -7.08 -15.64
N VAL A 324 12.57 -6.63 -15.07
CA VAL A 324 13.84 -7.39 -15.08
C VAL A 324 13.67 -8.74 -14.38
N VAL A 325 13.11 -8.76 -13.17
CA VAL A 325 12.89 -10.03 -12.44
C VAL A 325 11.97 -10.96 -13.21
N SER A 326 10.92 -10.43 -13.85
CA SER A 326 9.95 -11.25 -14.60
C SER A 326 10.48 -11.81 -15.91
N LEU A 327 11.48 -11.14 -16.51
CA LEU A 327 12.17 -11.62 -17.70
C LEU A 327 13.26 -12.65 -17.36
N LEU A 328 13.93 -12.48 -16.23
CA LEU A 328 15.06 -13.33 -15.85
C LEU A 328 14.65 -14.59 -15.07
N PHE A 329 13.57 -14.52 -14.30
CA PHE A 329 13.16 -15.60 -13.40
C PHE A 329 11.73 -16.03 -13.68
N ASN A 330 11.56 -17.30 -14.06
CA ASN A 330 10.24 -17.88 -14.23
C ASN A 330 9.60 -18.20 -12.88
N ALA A 331 8.33 -17.84 -12.74
CA ALA A 331 7.53 -18.19 -11.58
C ALA A 331 7.41 -19.73 -11.51
N PRO A 332 7.72 -20.36 -10.36
CA PRO A 332 7.59 -21.81 -10.21
C PRO A 332 6.16 -22.27 -10.47
N LEU A 333 5.99 -23.44 -11.07
CA LEU A 333 4.72 -24.17 -11.14
C LEU A 333 5.02 -25.63 -10.92
N GLU A 334 4.44 -26.20 -9.87
CA GLU A 334 4.65 -27.59 -9.47
C GLU A 334 3.86 -28.56 -10.36
N GLN A 335 3.98 -29.85 -10.08
CA GLN A 335 3.20 -30.90 -10.74
C GLN A 335 1.68 -30.75 -10.51
N PRO A 336 0.84 -31.33 -11.37
CA PRO A 336 -0.60 -31.34 -11.16
C PRO A 336 -0.96 -32.05 -9.85
N VAL A 337 -2.13 -31.69 -9.30
CA VAL A 337 -2.59 -32.22 -8.01
C VAL A 337 -2.74 -33.74 -8.06
N ASN A 338 -2.01 -34.42 -7.18
CA ASN A 338 -2.15 -35.82 -6.84
C ASN A 338 -2.33 -35.94 -5.32
N VAL A 339 -3.58 -36.13 -4.89
CA VAL A 339 -3.95 -36.23 -3.48
C VAL A 339 -3.32 -37.45 -2.81
N MET A 340 -3.01 -38.49 -3.58
CA MET A 340 -2.40 -39.72 -3.08
C MET A 340 -0.89 -39.58 -2.78
N HIS A 341 -0.25 -38.52 -3.29
CA HIS A 341 1.19 -38.29 -3.14
C HIS A 341 1.48 -36.85 -2.68
N PRO A 342 1.20 -36.49 -1.40
CA PRO A 342 1.51 -35.18 -0.86
C PRO A 342 3.01 -34.85 -0.97
N PRO A 343 3.40 -33.60 -1.32
CA PRO A 343 4.80 -33.22 -1.38
C PRO A 343 5.40 -33.20 0.03
N ASN A 344 6.65 -33.65 0.17
CA ASN A 344 7.31 -33.74 1.46
C ASN A 344 8.76 -33.22 1.38
N PRO A 345 9.08 -32.07 2.01
CA PRO A 345 8.18 -31.18 2.76
C PRO A 345 7.36 -30.26 1.83
N ALA A 346 6.09 -30.02 2.19
CA ALA A 346 5.28 -28.96 1.59
C ALA A 346 5.65 -27.61 2.23
N LYS A 347 6.44 -26.77 1.55
CA LYS A 347 6.87 -25.46 2.07
C LYS A 347 5.92 -24.35 1.61
N ALA A 348 5.37 -23.60 2.55
CA ALA A 348 4.62 -22.38 2.26
C ALA A 348 5.51 -21.31 1.60
N PRO A 349 4.92 -20.29 0.95
CA PRO A 349 5.67 -19.11 0.52
C PRO A 349 6.51 -18.53 1.65
N TRP A 350 7.65 -17.92 1.31
CA TRP A 350 8.63 -17.43 2.29
C TRP A 350 8.02 -16.57 3.40
N TYR A 351 7.05 -15.72 3.09
CA TYR A 351 6.37 -14.84 4.05
C TYR A 351 5.39 -15.56 4.99
N PHE A 352 5.06 -16.82 4.73
CA PHE A 352 4.28 -17.70 5.59
C PHE A 352 5.11 -18.79 6.28
N LEU A 353 6.38 -18.97 5.93
CA LEU A 353 7.22 -20.00 6.55
C LEU A 353 7.37 -19.79 8.06
N GLY A 354 7.47 -18.54 8.52
CA GLY A 354 7.50 -18.26 9.96
C GLY A 354 6.21 -18.68 10.69
N LEU A 355 5.06 -18.57 10.02
CA LEU A 355 3.78 -19.05 10.55
C LEU A 355 3.70 -20.57 10.51
N GLN A 356 4.08 -21.19 9.39
CA GLN A 356 4.11 -22.64 9.23
C GLN A 356 5.00 -23.31 10.27
N GLU A 357 6.15 -22.70 10.56
CA GLU A 357 7.07 -23.16 11.60
C GLU A 357 6.38 -23.23 12.96
N MET A 358 5.68 -22.16 13.38
CA MET A 358 4.94 -22.17 14.64
C MET A 358 3.78 -23.18 14.63
N VAL A 359 3.06 -23.30 13.50
CA VAL A 359 1.95 -24.25 13.34
C VAL A 359 2.42 -25.70 13.49
N SER A 360 3.66 -26.01 13.10
CA SER A 360 4.22 -27.37 13.23
C SER A 360 4.31 -27.83 14.70
N TYR A 361 4.42 -26.91 15.66
CA TYR A 361 4.43 -27.21 17.09
C TYR A 361 3.03 -27.18 17.72
N SER A 362 2.19 -26.22 17.31
CA SER A 362 0.80 -26.13 17.77
C SER A 362 -0.05 -25.39 16.73
N ALA A 363 -1.04 -26.09 16.17
CA ALA A 363 -1.92 -25.49 15.15
C ALA A 363 -2.69 -24.27 15.68
N PHE A 364 -3.20 -24.34 16.92
CA PHE A 364 -3.89 -23.21 17.54
C PHE A 364 -2.93 -22.05 17.83
N TRP A 365 -1.86 -22.27 18.60
CA TRP A 365 -0.98 -21.17 19.01
C TRP A 365 -0.20 -20.59 17.84
N GLY A 366 0.31 -21.43 16.94
CA GLY A 366 1.08 -20.98 15.79
C GLY A 366 0.23 -20.37 14.69
N GLY A 367 -1.00 -20.86 14.49
CA GLY A 367 -1.87 -20.42 13.40
C GLY A 367 -2.81 -19.27 13.77
N ILE A 368 -3.33 -19.25 15.00
CA ILE A 368 -4.36 -18.31 15.44
C ILE A 368 -3.89 -17.47 16.64
N GLY A 369 -3.39 -18.12 17.70
CA GLY A 369 -3.07 -17.47 18.97
C GLY A 369 -2.00 -16.38 18.86
N ILE A 370 -0.77 -16.76 18.48
CA ILE A 370 0.38 -15.85 18.37
C ILE A 370 0.14 -14.81 17.28
N PRO A 371 -0.21 -15.17 16.02
CA PRO A 371 -0.47 -14.17 14.98
C PRO A 371 -1.62 -13.21 15.34
N GLY A 372 -2.70 -13.73 15.95
CA GLY A 372 -3.83 -12.93 16.41
C GLY A 372 -3.44 -11.94 17.51
N LEU A 373 -2.65 -12.39 18.49
CA LEU A 373 -2.10 -11.51 19.52
C LEU A 373 -1.17 -10.45 18.94
N MET A 374 -0.29 -10.81 17.99
CA MET A 374 0.59 -9.85 17.30
C MET A 374 -0.21 -8.80 16.54
N ALA A 375 -1.23 -9.20 15.79
CA ALA A 375 -2.12 -8.28 15.08
C ALA A 375 -2.87 -7.36 16.06
N ALA A 376 -3.40 -7.90 17.17
CA ALA A 376 -4.08 -7.12 18.20
C ALA A 376 -3.14 -6.12 18.88
N LEU A 377 -1.90 -6.52 19.20
CA LEU A 377 -0.88 -5.61 19.75
C LEU A 377 -0.55 -4.50 18.76
N LEU A 378 -0.33 -4.81 17.48
CA LEU A 378 -0.09 -3.80 16.45
C LEU A 378 -1.26 -2.82 16.37
N LEU A 379 -2.51 -3.28 16.38
CA LEU A 379 -3.69 -2.42 16.40
C LEU A 379 -3.75 -1.53 17.65
N ALA A 380 -3.34 -2.04 18.81
CA ALA A 380 -3.39 -1.34 20.09
C ALA A 380 -2.22 -0.36 20.31
N VAL A 381 -1.07 -0.56 19.64
CA VAL A 381 0.17 0.22 19.84
C VAL A 381 -0.04 1.74 19.86
N PRO A 382 -0.76 2.37 18.93
CA PRO A 382 -0.94 3.83 18.95
C PRO A 382 -1.68 4.34 20.20
N TYR A 383 -2.53 3.50 20.80
CA TYR A 383 -3.35 3.84 21.96
C TYR A 383 -2.63 3.57 23.29
N ILE A 384 -1.64 2.67 23.26
CA ILE A 384 -0.75 2.34 24.38
C ILE A 384 0.45 3.32 24.42
N ASP A 385 1.13 3.55 23.30
CA ASP A 385 2.29 4.46 23.21
C ASP A 385 1.85 5.93 23.04
N ARG A 386 1.37 6.51 24.14
CA ARG A 386 0.91 7.91 24.21
C ARG A 386 2.04 8.92 24.34
N SER A 387 3.29 8.48 24.47
CA SER A 387 4.43 9.38 24.67
C SER A 387 4.63 10.25 23.42
N PRO A 388 4.81 11.58 23.53
CA PRO A 388 5.07 12.44 22.38
C PRO A 388 6.53 12.36 21.89
N GLY A 389 7.39 11.62 22.61
CA GLY A 389 8.82 11.47 22.34
C GLY A 389 9.13 10.59 21.12
N GLY A 390 10.22 10.94 20.42
CA GLY A 390 10.81 10.11 19.37
C GLY A 390 10.06 10.02 18.04
N VAL A 391 9.12 10.93 17.77
CA VAL A 391 8.39 10.96 16.48
C VAL A 391 9.27 11.54 15.39
N GLY A 392 9.31 10.84 14.25
CA GLY A 392 10.01 11.27 13.06
C GLY A 392 11.50 10.93 13.03
N ARG A 393 12.03 10.27 14.07
CA ARG A 393 13.43 9.84 14.17
C ARG A 393 13.54 8.33 14.16
N TRP A 394 14.47 7.82 13.35
CA TRP A 394 14.84 6.40 13.39
C TRP A 394 15.45 6.05 14.76
N PHE A 395 15.03 4.93 15.34
CA PHE A 395 15.59 4.37 16.58
C PHE A 395 15.67 5.39 17.73
N ALA A 396 14.63 6.20 17.91
CA ALA A 396 14.58 7.20 18.96
C ALA A 396 14.79 6.59 20.36
N ARG A 397 15.65 7.21 21.18
CA ARG A 397 16.03 6.70 22.51
C ARG A 397 14.84 6.67 23.48
N GLU A 398 13.91 7.59 23.30
CA GLU A 398 12.66 7.70 24.05
C GLU A 398 11.72 6.50 23.82
N ARG A 399 11.98 5.72 22.77
CA ARG A 399 11.18 4.55 22.36
C ARG A 399 12.00 3.26 22.38
N LEU A 400 13.10 3.20 23.14
CA LEU A 400 13.99 2.03 23.19
C LEU A 400 13.23 0.74 23.48
N LEU A 401 12.38 0.71 24.53
CA LEU A 401 11.62 -0.50 24.87
C LEU A 401 10.71 -0.95 23.71
N ALA A 402 9.92 -0.04 23.14
CA ALA A 402 9.02 -0.35 22.04
C ALA A 402 9.79 -0.81 20.78
N ASN A 403 10.89 -0.13 20.45
CA ASN A 403 11.74 -0.46 19.31
C ASN A 403 12.41 -1.83 19.50
N THR A 404 12.95 -2.11 20.69
CA THR A 404 13.58 -3.39 21.00
C THR A 404 12.57 -4.53 20.93
N LEU A 405 11.40 -4.40 21.55
CA LEU A 405 10.36 -5.43 21.49
C LEU A 405 9.91 -5.71 20.05
N PHE A 406 9.69 -4.67 19.26
CA PHE A 406 9.31 -4.81 17.85
C PHE A 406 10.42 -5.42 17.00
N LEU A 407 11.67 -5.01 17.17
CA LEU A 407 12.81 -5.58 16.44
C LEU A 407 13.06 -7.03 16.83
N THR A 408 12.90 -7.39 18.11
CA THR A 408 12.99 -8.78 18.55
C THR A 408 11.92 -9.62 17.86
N MET A 409 10.67 -9.15 17.83
CA MET A 409 9.57 -9.82 17.13
C MET A 409 9.86 -10.00 15.62
N VAL A 410 10.33 -8.95 14.95
CA VAL A 410 10.73 -9.00 13.53
C VAL A 410 11.88 -9.98 13.32
N THR A 411 12.90 -9.93 14.17
CA THR A 411 14.09 -10.79 14.07
C THR A 411 13.72 -12.26 14.27
N LEU A 412 12.90 -12.57 15.28
CA LEU A 412 12.41 -13.93 15.52
C LEU A 412 11.60 -14.45 14.32
N ASN A 413 10.74 -13.61 13.72
CA ASN A 413 10.00 -14.00 12.53
C ASN A 413 10.94 -14.30 11.35
N VAL A 414 11.96 -13.47 11.12
CA VAL A 414 12.98 -13.71 10.09
C VAL A 414 13.77 -14.99 10.37
N ILE A 415 14.14 -15.25 11.62
CA ILE A 415 14.82 -16.50 12.02
C ILE A 415 13.94 -17.71 11.69
N PHE A 416 12.64 -17.69 12.01
CA PHE A 416 11.74 -18.78 11.66
C PHE A 416 11.57 -18.95 10.15
N ILE A 417 11.56 -17.85 9.38
CA ILE A 417 11.57 -17.92 7.91
C ILE A 417 12.85 -18.60 7.42
N ILE A 418 14.02 -18.24 7.96
CA ILE A 418 15.31 -18.84 7.60
C ILE A 418 15.33 -20.33 7.95
N ILE A 419 14.89 -20.71 9.15
CA ILE A 419 14.77 -22.11 9.59
C ILE A 419 13.85 -22.88 8.63
N GLY A 420 12.65 -22.38 8.37
CA GLY A 420 11.70 -23.01 7.44
C GLY A 420 12.23 -23.13 6.02
N THR A 421 13.02 -22.16 5.57
CA THR A 421 13.58 -22.13 4.21
C THR A 421 14.69 -23.17 4.08
N PHE A 422 15.71 -23.11 4.94
CA PHE A 422 16.98 -23.81 4.73
C PHE A 422 17.17 -25.04 5.62
N PHE A 423 16.51 -25.11 6.77
CA PHE A 423 16.77 -26.13 7.79
C PHE A 423 15.63 -27.13 7.98
N ARG A 424 14.51 -26.98 7.27
CA ARG A 424 13.39 -27.94 7.29
C ARG A 424 13.45 -28.89 6.10
N GLY A 425 13.61 -30.19 6.40
CA GLY A 425 13.65 -31.30 5.45
C GLY A 425 12.39 -32.17 5.49
N PRO A 426 12.47 -33.44 5.01
CA PRO A 426 11.34 -34.36 5.00
C PRO A 426 10.71 -34.52 6.40
N ASN A 427 9.38 -34.65 6.44
CA ASN A 427 8.56 -34.73 7.65
C ASN A 427 8.71 -33.51 8.58
N TRP A 428 9.08 -32.35 8.00
CA TRP A 428 9.39 -31.13 8.74
C TRP A 428 10.50 -31.29 9.79
N THR A 429 11.37 -32.29 9.62
CA THR A 429 12.52 -32.52 10.52
C THR A 429 13.58 -31.45 10.31
N PHE A 430 14.33 -31.16 11.37
CA PHE A 430 15.47 -30.26 11.27
C PHE A 430 16.63 -30.98 10.56
N VAL A 431 17.09 -30.42 9.45
CA VAL A 431 18.20 -30.95 8.64
C VAL A 431 19.22 -29.84 8.47
N SER A 432 20.47 -30.12 8.83
CA SER A 432 21.59 -29.22 8.56
C SER A 432 21.82 -29.15 7.04
N PRO A 433 21.94 -27.95 6.44
CA PRO A 433 22.34 -27.81 5.05
C PRO A 433 23.85 -28.05 4.82
N PHE A 434 24.61 -28.26 5.91
CA PHE A 434 26.05 -28.55 5.94
C PHE A 434 26.31 -29.99 6.36
#